data_AF-A0A7R9ZAG8-F1
#
_entry.id   AF-A0A7R9ZAG8-F1
#
_cell.length_a   1.000
_cell.length_b   1.000
_cell.length_c   1.000
_cell.angle_alpha   90.00
_cell.angle_beta   90.00
_cell.angle_gamma   90.00
#
_symmetry.space_group_name_H-M   'P 1'
#
loop_
_entity.id
_entity.type
_entity.pdbx_description
1 polymer ?
#
loop_
_entity_poly.entity_id
_entity_poly.type
_entity_poly.pdbx_seq_one_letter_code
_entity_poly.pdbx_strand_id
1 'polypeptide(L)'
;GLLPVIFLQILMIVLYLSIEASASRIVRKKSMAEVDGYTFFWHQLYQFANLWLIVLGGSLFNQMDALLNDPASVATLLASAMPGSSTFFVNMISAGSFGAFGMELSQVVAYVVRAIMNCLVPVAGRTQRTLDAGTEAQSIKWGKQIPPNVFI
;
A
#
# COMPACT_ATOMS: atom_id res chain seq x y z
N GLY A 1 5.68 6.11 -17.27
CA GLY A 1 6.32 4.77 -17.27
C GLY A 1 5.84 3.96 -16.07
N LEU A 2 5.89 2.63 -16.14
CA LEU A 2 5.42 1.72 -15.07
C LEU A 2 6.36 1.64 -13.86
N LEU A 3 7.67 1.86 -14.07
CA LEU A 3 8.68 1.70 -13.03
C LEU A 3 8.48 2.62 -11.80
N PRO A 4 8.17 3.92 -11.96
CA PRO A 4 7.84 4.80 -10.84
C PRO A 4 6.61 4.33 -10.04
N VAL A 5 5.62 3.76 -10.71
CA VAL A 5 4.39 3.26 -10.08
C VAL A 5 4.70 2.06 -9.20
N ILE A 6 5.47 1.10 -9.72
CA ILE A 6 5.88 -0.09 -8.96
C ILE A 6 6.74 0.32 -7.75
N PHE A 7 7.67 1.26 -7.93
CA PHE A 7 8.49 1.76 -6.83
C PHE A 7 7.65 2.40 -5.73
N LEU A 8 6.68 3.23 -6.11
CA LEU A 8 5.75 3.86 -5.16
C LEU A 8 4.89 2.80 -4.45
N GLN A 9 4.44 1.76 -5.14
CA GLN A 9 3.67 0.67 -4.56
C GLN A 9 4.49 -0.13 -3.52
N ILE A 10 5.77 -0.40 -3.79
CA ILE A 10 6.68 -1.02 -2.82
C ILE A 10 6.87 -0.11 -1.60
N LEU A 11 7.03 1.20 -1.82
CA LEU A 11 7.18 2.17 -0.74
C LEU A 11 5.92 2.24 0.14
N MET A 12 4.72 2.13 -0.44
CA MET A 12 3.48 2.04 0.34
C MET A 12 3.43 0.78 1.23
N ILE A 13 3.92 -0.36 0.74
CA ILE A 13 3.99 -1.60 1.54
C ILE A 13 4.96 -1.42 2.73
N VAL A 14 6.12 -0.83 2.49
CA VAL A 14 7.11 -0.54 3.55
C VAL A 14 6.52 0.44 4.57
N LEU A 15 5.80 1.46 4.13
CA LEU A 15 5.15 2.43 4.99
C LEU A 15 4.09 1.78 5.89
N TYR A 16 3.24 0.90 5.35
CA TYR A 16 2.30 0.11 6.14
C TYR A 16 3.01 -0.66 7.27
N LEU A 17 4.07 -1.41 6.94
CA LEU A 17 4.85 -2.17 7.93
C LEU A 17 5.46 -1.26 9.01
N SER A 18 5.88 -0.06 8.63
CA SER A 18 6.47 0.93 9.54
C SER A 18 5.42 1.45 10.53
N ILE A 19 4.21 1.73 10.06
CA ILE A 19 3.11 2.22 10.89
C ILE A 19 2.59 1.11 11.81
N GLU A 20 2.43 -0.13 11.31
CA GLU A 20 2.05 -1.29 12.12
C GLU A 20 3.09 -1.55 13.23
N ALA A 21 4.39 -1.48 12.89
CA ALA A 21 5.47 -1.61 13.86
C ALA A 21 5.46 -0.48 14.91
N SER A 22 5.17 0.75 14.49
CA SER A 22 5.05 1.90 15.40
C SER A 22 3.86 1.76 16.35
N ALA A 23 2.70 1.37 15.84
CA ALA A 23 1.48 1.17 16.61
C ALA A 23 1.64 0.06 17.67
N SER A 24 2.32 -1.03 17.31
CA SER A 24 2.55 -2.18 18.20
C SER A 24 3.68 -1.96 19.19
N ARG A 25 4.84 -1.47 18.76
CA ARG A 25 6.05 -1.38 19.60
C ARG A 25 6.18 -0.07 20.36
N ILE A 26 5.86 1.06 19.73
CA ILE A 26 6.09 2.40 20.29
C ILE A 26 4.84 2.86 21.05
N VAL A 27 3.69 2.90 20.37
CA VAL A 27 2.42 3.37 20.95
C VAL A 27 1.79 2.32 21.88
N ARG A 28 2.17 1.04 21.71
CA ARG A 28 1.74 -0.08 22.55
C ARG A 28 0.23 -0.14 22.75
N LYS A 29 -0.51 -0.07 21.65
CA LYS A 29 -1.97 -0.27 21.67
C LYS A 29 -2.30 -1.63 22.28
N LYS A 30 -3.38 -1.70 23.07
CA LYS A 30 -3.69 -2.86 23.92
C LYS A 30 -4.37 -3.99 23.12
N SER A 31 -5.06 -3.64 22.04
CA SER A 31 -5.80 -4.56 21.20
C SER A 31 -5.32 -4.48 19.75
N MET A 32 -5.34 -5.62 19.05
CA MET A 32 -5.08 -5.66 17.60
C MET A 32 -6.09 -4.82 16.80
N ALA A 33 -7.33 -4.69 17.28
CA ALA A 33 -8.32 -3.83 16.65
C ALA A 33 -7.92 -2.34 16.73
N GLU A 34 -7.29 -1.91 17.82
CA GLU A 34 -6.78 -0.54 17.96
C GLU A 34 -5.55 -0.30 17.09
N VAL A 35 -4.68 -1.31 16.92
CA VAL A 35 -3.55 -1.29 16.00
C VAL A 35 -4.04 -1.13 14.56
N ASP A 36 -5.06 -1.88 14.19
CA ASP A 36 -5.67 -1.81 12.85
C ASP A 36 -6.31 -0.44 12.60
N GLY A 37 -7.07 0.10 13.55
CA GLY A 37 -7.68 1.43 13.43
C GLY A 37 -6.64 2.56 13.32
N TYR A 38 -5.56 2.48 14.09
CA TYR A 38 -4.44 3.44 14.01
C TYR A 38 -3.74 3.35 12.65
N THR A 39 -3.44 2.13 12.20
CA THR A 39 -2.74 1.90 10.93
C THR A 39 -3.58 2.35 9.75
N PHE A 40 -4.89 2.07 9.78
CA PHE A 40 -5.85 2.55 8.81
C PHE A 40 -5.82 4.09 8.69
N PHE A 41 -5.98 4.80 9.82
CA PHE A 41 -6.05 6.26 9.81
C PHE A 41 -4.78 6.90 9.23
N TRP A 42 -3.60 6.49 9.72
CA TRP A 42 -2.33 7.10 9.28
C TRP A 42 -1.96 6.74 7.86
N HIS A 43 -2.20 5.48 7.45
CA HIS A 43 -1.93 5.06 6.08
C HIS A 43 -2.86 5.78 5.09
N GLN A 44 -4.15 5.92 5.43
CA GLN A 44 -5.12 6.66 4.62
C GLN A 44 -4.76 8.14 4.50
N LEU A 45 -4.40 8.78 5.62
CA LEU A 45 -3.97 10.18 5.65
C LEU A 45 -2.75 10.40 4.75
N TYR A 46 -1.77 9.50 4.84
CA TYR A 46 -0.55 9.57 4.03
C TYR A 46 -0.85 9.42 2.54
N GLN A 47 -1.70 8.47 2.15
CA GLN A 47 -2.11 8.28 0.76
C GLN A 47 -2.84 9.51 0.21
N PHE A 48 -3.75 10.11 0.99
CA PHE A 48 -4.39 11.38 0.62
C PHE A 48 -3.34 12.49 0.41
N ALA A 49 -2.47 12.72 1.39
CA ALA A 49 -1.46 13.76 1.31
C ALA A 49 -0.51 13.57 0.11
N ASN A 50 -0.09 12.32 -0.15
CA ASN A 50 0.78 11.99 -1.27
C ASN A 50 0.08 12.22 -2.63
N LEU A 51 -1.20 11.88 -2.75
CA LEU A 51 -1.98 12.15 -3.97
C LEU A 51 -2.05 13.64 -4.27
N TRP A 52 -2.39 14.45 -3.26
CA TRP A 52 -2.43 15.91 -3.41
C TRP A 52 -1.05 16.49 -3.72
N LEU A 53 0.01 15.98 -3.09
CA LEU A 53 1.39 16.37 -3.39
C LEU A 53 1.81 16.01 -4.81
N ILE A 54 1.39 14.87 -5.37
CA ILE A 54 1.71 14.49 -6.76
C ILE A 54 0.97 15.40 -7.73
N VAL A 55 -0.30 15.71 -7.48
CA VAL A 55 -1.11 16.59 -8.33
C VAL A 55 -0.57 18.03 -8.31
N LEU A 56 -0.22 18.54 -7.14
CA LEU A 56 0.33 19.89 -6.99
C LEU A 56 1.81 19.98 -7.40
N GLY A 57 2.61 18.97 -7.08
CA GLY A 57 4.03 18.91 -7.43
C GLY A 57 4.27 18.66 -8.91
N GLY A 58 3.48 17.79 -9.53
CA GLY A 58 3.58 17.47 -10.95
C GLY A 58 3.25 18.65 -11.88
N SER A 59 2.34 19.53 -11.45
CA SER A 59 2.07 20.79 -12.16
C SER A 59 3.20 21.81 -11.92
N LEU A 60 3.64 21.98 -10.68
CA LEU A 60 4.67 22.96 -10.32
C LEU A 60 6.04 22.67 -10.96
N PHE A 61 6.51 21.43 -10.96
CA PHE A 61 7.85 21.11 -11.50
C PHE A 61 7.93 21.18 -13.03
N ASN A 62 6.88 20.76 -13.74
CA ASN A 62 6.87 20.78 -15.21
C ASN A 62 6.61 22.19 -15.78
N GLN A 63 6.08 23.09 -14.96
CA GLN A 63 5.68 24.43 -15.39
C GLN A 63 6.41 25.52 -14.61
N MET A 64 7.47 25.18 -13.87
CA MET A 64 8.24 26.13 -13.05
C MET A 64 8.78 27.30 -13.89
N ASP A 65 9.23 27.01 -15.12
CA ASP A 65 9.68 28.02 -16.09
C ASP A 65 8.51 28.87 -16.64
N ALA A 66 7.32 28.30 -16.80
CA ALA A 66 6.13 29.04 -17.24
C ALA A 66 5.54 29.91 -16.11
N LEU A 67 5.62 29.43 -14.86
CA LEU A 67 5.13 30.12 -13.67
C LEU A 67 5.99 31.35 -13.32
N LEU A 68 7.31 31.28 -13.60
CA LEU A 68 8.24 32.40 -13.45
C LEU A 68 7.96 33.53 -14.46
N ASN A 69 7.43 33.19 -15.64
CA ASN A 69 7.16 34.14 -16.70
C ASN A 69 5.74 34.72 -16.67
N ASP A 70 4.73 33.98 -16.18
CA ASP A 70 3.36 34.48 -16.08
C ASP A 70 2.56 33.88 -14.88
N PRO A 71 2.64 34.51 -13.70
CA PRO A 71 2.03 33.99 -12.46
C PRO A 71 0.50 34.03 -12.46
N ALA A 72 -0.16 34.69 -13.42
CA ALA A 72 -1.62 34.74 -13.49
C ALA A 72 -2.24 33.46 -14.07
N SER A 73 -1.44 32.62 -14.73
CA SER A 73 -1.90 31.43 -15.45
C SER A 73 -1.98 30.15 -14.63
N VAL A 74 -1.75 30.20 -13.30
CA VAL A 74 -1.67 29.00 -12.43
C VAL A 74 -2.90 28.10 -12.53
N ALA A 75 -4.11 28.67 -12.65
CA ALA A 75 -5.34 27.89 -12.71
C ALA A 75 -5.51 27.12 -14.04
N THR A 76 -5.17 27.74 -15.17
CA THR A 76 -5.19 27.09 -16.51
C THR A 76 -4.04 26.08 -16.66
N LEU A 77 -2.92 26.36 -16.02
CA LEU A 77 -1.76 25.48 -15.90
C LEU A 77 -2.05 24.22 -15.06
N LEU A 78 -2.80 24.35 -13.96
CA LEU A 78 -3.26 23.21 -13.15
C LEU A 78 -4.26 22.34 -13.92
N ALA A 79 -5.18 22.98 -14.67
CA ALA A 79 -6.15 22.28 -15.51
C ALA A 79 -5.49 21.49 -16.65
N SER A 80 -4.40 22.00 -17.23
CA SER A 80 -3.66 21.31 -18.30
C SER A 80 -2.74 20.18 -17.80
N ALA A 81 -2.33 20.21 -16.51
CA ALA A 81 -1.52 19.17 -15.88
C ALA A 81 -2.34 17.96 -15.37
N MET A 82 -3.65 18.11 -15.17
CA MET A 82 -4.54 17.02 -14.74
C MET A 82 -4.53 15.81 -15.69
N PRO A 83 -4.67 15.95 -17.02
CA PRO A 83 -4.66 14.81 -17.94
C PRO A 83 -3.34 14.02 -17.96
N GLY A 84 -2.20 14.69 -17.78
CA GLY A 84 -0.89 14.04 -17.64
C GLY A 84 -0.83 13.14 -16.41
N SER A 85 -1.40 13.62 -15.30
CA SER A 85 -1.52 12.87 -14.05
C SER A 85 -2.50 11.69 -14.15
N SER A 86 -3.53 11.77 -14.99
CA SER A 86 -4.49 10.67 -15.21
C SER A 86 -3.82 9.39 -15.69
N THR A 87 -2.82 9.47 -16.56
CA THR A 87 -2.08 8.29 -17.03
C THR A 87 -1.31 7.59 -15.91
N PHE A 88 -0.80 8.36 -14.94
CA PHE A 88 -0.16 7.82 -13.75
C PHE A 88 -1.18 7.10 -12.85
N PHE A 89 -2.36 7.71 -12.63
CA PHE A 89 -3.43 7.10 -11.84
C PHE A 89 -3.97 5.81 -12.46
N VAL A 90 -4.20 5.75 -13.77
CA VAL A 90 -4.63 4.52 -14.45
C VAL A 90 -3.60 3.40 -14.27
N ASN A 91 -2.31 3.70 -14.42
CA ASN A 91 -1.25 2.72 -14.19
C ASN A 91 -1.18 2.29 -12.71
N MET A 92 -1.38 3.21 -11.77
CA MET A 92 -1.40 2.93 -10.33
C MET A 92 -2.56 2.02 -9.94
N ILE A 93 -3.77 2.28 -10.45
CA ILE A 93 -4.96 1.45 -10.19
C ILE A 93 -4.78 0.08 -10.86
N SER A 94 -4.30 0.03 -12.10
CA SER A 94 -4.10 -1.23 -12.81
C SER A 94 -3.07 -2.12 -12.10
N ALA A 95 -1.91 -1.58 -11.72
CA ALA A 95 -0.87 -2.31 -11.00
C ALA A 95 -1.29 -2.66 -9.56
N GLY A 96 -2.01 -1.75 -8.90
CA GLY A 96 -2.59 -1.93 -7.57
C GLY A 96 -3.55 -3.10 -7.52
N SER A 97 -4.63 -3.01 -8.30
CA SER A 97 -5.71 -3.99 -8.33
C SER A 97 -5.21 -5.34 -8.84
N PHE A 98 -4.67 -5.42 -10.05
CA PHE A 98 -4.28 -6.72 -10.62
C PHE A 98 -3.12 -7.36 -9.85
N GLY A 99 -2.16 -6.57 -9.36
CA GLY A 99 -1.05 -7.07 -8.56
C GLY A 99 -1.49 -7.60 -7.19
N ALA A 100 -2.31 -6.84 -6.46
CA ALA A 100 -2.79 -7.24 -5.14
C ALA A 100 -3.76 -8.43 -5.23
N PHE A 101 -4.76 -8.36 -6.11
CA PHE A 101 -5.71 -9.47 -6.30
C PHE A 101 -5.01 -10.76 -6.76
N GLY A 102 -4.04 -10.66 -7.67
CA GLY A 102 -3.26 -11.82 -8.11
C GLY A 102 -2.47 -12.48 -6.98
N MET A 103 -1.85 -11.69 -6.11
CA MET A 103 -1.12 -12.21 -4.96
C MET A 103 -2.02 -12.75 -3.84
N GLU A 104 -3.16 -12.10 -3.58
CA GLU A 104 -4.11 -12.56 -2.56
C GLU A 104 -4.84 -13.83 -2.98
N LEU A 105 -5.26 -13.94 -4.25
CA LEU A 105 -5.94 -15.13 -4.77
C LEU A 105 -5.01 -16.34 -4.79
N SER A 106 -3.76 -16.14 -5.21
CA SER A 106 -2.78 -17.22 -5.29
C SER A 106 -2.23 -17.66 -3.93
N GLN A 107 -2.39 -16.83 -2.89
CA GLN A 107 -1.87 -17.06 -1.54
C GLN A 107 -0.41 -17.53 -1.52
N VAL A 108 0.41 -17.06 -2.47
CA VAL A 108 1.78 -17.56 -2.71
C VAL A 108 2.62 -17.48 -1.44
N VAL A 109 2.49 -16.40 -0.68
CA VAL A 109 3.23 -16.21 0.59
C VAL A 109 2.90 -17.33 1.59
N ALA A 110 1.62 -17.64 1.77
CA ALA A 110 1.20 -18.69 2.71
C ALA A 110 1.68 -20.08 2.24
N TYR A 111 1.61 -20.34 0.92
CA TYR A 111 2.10 -21.58 0.35
C TYR A 111 3.62 -21.74 0.51
N VAL A 112 4.40 -20.69 0.22
CA VAL A 112 5.86 -20.70 0.38
C VAL A 112 6.26 -20.93 1.84
N VAL A 113 5.62 -20.25 2.79
CA VAL A 113 5.88 -20.47 4.23
C VAL A 113 5.58 -21.91 4.61
N ARG A 114 4.46 -22.46 4.15
CA ARG A 114 4.10 -23.86 4.41
C ARG A 114 5.08 -24.84 3.77
N ALA A 115 5.54 -24.59 2.55
CA ALA A 115 6.53 -25.39 1.86
C ALA A 115 7.88 -25.39 2.60
N ILE A 116 8.34 -24.22 3.05
CA ILE A 116 9.57 -24.09 3.85
C ILE A 116 9.42 -24.83 5.19
N MET A 117 8.30 -24.65 5.90
CA MET A 117 8.07 -25.37 7.15
C MET A 117 8.05 -26.89 6.95
N ASN A 118 7.46 -27.38 5.86
CA ASN A 118 7.46 -28.81 5.52
C ASN A 118 8.85 -29.34 5.17
N CYS A 119 9.72 -28.49 4.61
CA CYS A 119 11.11 -28.83 4.37
C CYS A 119 11.92 -28.93 5.68
N LEU A 120 11.70 -28.02 6.63
CA LEU A 120 12.47 -27.94 7.87
C LEU A 120 12.00 -28.92 8.96
N VAL A 121 10.68 -29.16 9.06
CA VAL A 121 10.09 -30.00 10.12
C VAL A 121 9.16 -31.03 9.48
N PRO A 122 9.56 -32.32 9.42
CA PRO A 122 8.71 -33.38 8.88
C PRO A 122 7.44 -33.55 9.73
N VAL A 123 6.34 -33.94 9.08
CA VAL A 123 5.00 -34.02 9.69
C VAL A 123 4.96 -34.94 10.91
N ALA A 124 5.80 -35.98 10.92
CA ALA A 124 5.91 -36.95 12.02
C ALA A 124 6.41 -36.35 13.36
N GLY A 125 7.07 -35.19 13.35
CA GLY A 125 7.58 -34.52 14.55
C GLY A 125 6.67 -33.40 15.09
N ARG A 126 5.49 -33.20 14.50
CA ARG A 126 4.62 -32.07 14.81
C ARG A 126 3.53 -32.44 15.82
N THR A 127 3.36 -31.61 16.84
CA THR A 127 2.19 -31.69 17.74
C THR A 127 0.89 -31.37 17.00
N GLN A 128 -0.23 -31.99 17.41
CA GLN A 128 -1.55 -31.72 16.82
C GLN A 128 -1.88 -30.22 16.72
N ARG A 129 -1.54 -29.44 17.77
CA ARG A 129 -1.69 -27.97 17.80
C ARG A 129 -1.04 -27.25 16.60
N THR A 130 0.13 -27.72 16.14
CA THR A 130 0.83 -27.11 15.00
C THR A 130 0.24 -27.51 13.65
N LEU A 131 -0.47 -28.64 13.58
CA LEU A 131 -1.22 -29.06 12.39
C LEU A 131 -2.53 -28.26 12.29
N ASP A 132 -3.21 -28.08 13.42
CA ASP A 132 -4.46 -27.32 13.50
C ASP A 132 -4.21 -25.83 13.17
N ALA A 133 -3.13 -25.23 13.70
CA ALA A 133 -2.73 -23.86 13.37
C ALA A 133 -2.41 -23.63 11.88
N GLY A 134 -2.03 -24.68 11.15
CA GLY A 134 -1.81 -24.63 9.70
C GLY A 134 -3.10 -24.69 8.87
N THR A 135 -4.24 -24.93 9.53
CA THR A 135 -5.58 -25.04 8.94
C THR A 135 -6.46 -23.86 9.33
N GLU A 136 -6.05 -23.06 10.31
CA GLU A 136 -6.73 -21.82 10.69
C GLU A 136 -6.72 -20.79 9.54
N ALA A 137 -7.88 -20.21 9.27
CA ALA A 137 -8.00 -19.13 8.30
C ALA A 137 -7.25 -17.89 8.82
N GLN A 138 -6.51 -17.22 7.93
CA GLN A 138 -5.83 -15.98 8.31
C GLN A 138 -6.86 -14.91 8.69
N SER A 139 -6.61 -14.21 9.80
CA SER A 139 -7.44 -13.09 10.23
C SER A 139 -7.33 -11.95 9.22
N ILE A 140 -8.47 -11.37 8.85
CA ILE A 140 -8.53 -10.17 8.01
C ILE A 140 -7.85 -9.01 8.76
N LYS A 141 -6.74 -8.51 8.23
CA LYS A 141 -6.07 -7.31 8.74
C LYS A 141 -6.65 -6.07 8.06
N TRP A 142 -7.60 -5.42 8.74
CA TRP A 142 -8.36 -4.29 8.20
C TRP A 142 -7.44 -3.11 7.86
N GLY A 143 -6.40 -2.89 8.67
CA GLY A 143 -5.41 -1.84 8.44
C GLY A 143 -4.55 -2.02 7.18
N LYS A 144 -4.49 -3.24 6.62
CA LYS A 144 -3.72 -3.55 5.39
C LYS A 144 -4.59 -3.49 4.14
N GLN A 145 -5.77 -4.10 4.21
CA GLN A 145 -6.59 -4.37 3.01
C GLN A 145 -7.42 -3.17 2.56
N ILE A 146 -7.90 -2.35 3.49
CA ILE A 146 -8.88 -1.31 3.15
C ILE A 146 -8.25 -0.04 2.61
N PRO A 147 -7.19 0.54 3.22
CA PRO A 147 -6.66 1.82 2.74
C PRO A 147 -6.36 1.87 1.24
N PRO A 148 -5.68 0.86 0.63
CA PRO A 148 -5.43 0.90 -0.82
C PRO A 148 -6.71 0.76 -1.67
N ASN A 149 -7.80 0.19 -1.12
CA ASN A 149 -9.06 -0.02 -1.82
C ASN A 149 -10.02 1.17 -1.73
N VAL A 150 -9.81 2.11 -0.80
CA VAL A 150 -10.65 3.33 -0.66
C VAL A 150 -10.46 4.31 -1.83
N PHE A 151 -9.35 4.18 -2.57
CA PHE A 151 -8.99 5.03 -3.70
C PHE A 151 -9.22 4.38 -5.07
N ILE A 152 -9.77 3.16 -5.11
CA ILE A 152 -10.28 2.53 -6.34
C ILE A 152 -11.70 3.02 -6.56
#